data_AF-A0A7K0XIY4-F1
#
_entry.id   AF-A0A7K0XIY4-F1
#
_cell.length_a   1.000
_cell.length_b   1.000
_cell.length_c   1.000
_cell.angle_alpha   90.00
_cell.angle_beta   90.00
_cell.angle_gamma   90.00
#
_symmetry.space_group_name_H-M   'P 1'
#
loop_
_entity.id
_entity.type
_entity.pdbx_description
1 polymer ?
#
loop_
_entity_poly.entity_id
_entity_poly.type
_entity_poly.pdbx_seq_one_letter_code
_entity_poly.pdbx_strand_id
1 'polypeptide(L)'
;MTVFTPASFAAAKTVAWADRKAARDLYDLWGLALLGAIDDAAAEAFRRHGTGAQPGDWIFSEAPSEDTWTTALAHQGRIRVGPRDALRVVKDHWNAASRNERLC
;
A
#
# COMPACT_ATOMS: atom_id res chain seq x y z
N MET A 1 -17.61 4.50 17.90
CA MET A 1 -16.34 4.55 17.14
C MET A 1 -16.47 3.59 15.96
N THR A 2 -16.30 4.06 14.73
CA THR A 2 -16.25 3.23 13.52
C THR A 2 -14.79 3.11 13.07
N VAL A 3 -14.41 1.94 12.54
CA VAL A 3 -13.04 1.65 12.09
C VAL A 3 -13.07 1.02 10.71
N PHE A 4 -11.95 1.10 9.98
CA PHE A 4 -11.81 0.44 8.69
C PHE A 4 -11.77 -1.08 8.83
N THR A 5 -12.29 -1.77 7.81
CA THR A 5 -11.88 -3.16 7.55
C THR A 5 -10.42 -3.17 7.06
N PRO A 6 -9.72 -4.31 7.12
CA PRO A 6 -8.35 -4.41 6.59
C PRO A 6 -8.24 -3.95 5.12
N ALA A 7 -9.17 -4.39 4.27
CA ALA A 7 -9.23 -4.01 2.86
C ALA A 7 -9.45 -2.50 2.65
N SER A 8 -10.42 -1.91 3.36
CA SER A 8 -10.66 -0.46 3.26
C SER A 8 -9.50 0.36 3.84
N PHE A 9 -8.78 -0.19 4.82
CA PHE A 9 -7.57 0.46 5.35
C PHE A 9 -6.42 0.42 4.35
N ALA A 10 -6.21 -0.71 3.65
CA ALA A 10 -5.23 -0.82 2.57
C ALA A 10 -5.54 0.17 1.42
N ALA A 11 -6.81 0.30 1.04
CA ALA A 11 -7.25 1.30 0.07
C ALA A 11 -6.97 2.73 0.56
N ALA A 12 -7.36 3.08 1.79
CA ALA A 12 -7.13 4.41 2.36
C ALA A 12 -5.63 4.75 2.47
N LYS A 13 -4.79 3.79 2.86
CA LYS A 13 -3.34 3.94 2.90
C LYS A 13 -2.73 4.10 1.51
N THR A 14 -3.29 3.43 0.50
CA THR A 14 -2.86 3.60 -0.89
C THR A 14 -3.22 4.98 -1.43
N VAL A 15 -4.38 5.53 -1.07
CA VAL A 15 -4.75 6.93 -1.39
C VAL A 15 -3.76 7.90 -0.75
N ALA A 16 -3.46 7.72 0.54
CA ALA A 16 -2.49 8.55 1.24
C ALA A 16 -1.09 8.45 0.63
N TRP A 17 -0.65 7.24 0.26
CA TRP A 17 0.61 7.03 -0.45
C TRP A 17 0.63 7.73 -1.81
N ALA A 18 -0.49 7.69 -2.57
CA ALA A 18 -0.62 8.36 -3.86
C ALA A 18 -0.34 9.86 -3.75
N ASP A 19 -0.87 10.48 -2.70
CA ASP A 19 -0.82 11.92 -2.46
C ASP A 19 0.56 12.40 -1.96
N ARG A 20 1.08 11.77 -0.89
CA ARG A 20 2.25 12.31 -0.17
C ARG A 20 3.52 11.46 -0.22
N LYS A 21 3.49 10.25 -0.79
CA LYS A 21 4.65 9.33 -0.90
C LYS A 21 5.42 9.12 0.41
N ALA A 22 4.72 9.11 1.55
CA ALA A 22 5.37 9.03 2.84
C ALA A 22 5.84 7.59 3.14
N ALA A 23 7.08 7.44 3.63
CA ALA A 23 7.68 6.15 3.97
C ALA A 23 6.83 5.30 4.93
N ARG A 24 6.12 5.95 5.86
CA ARG A 24 5.22 5.26 6.81
C ARG A 24 4.03 4.61 6.13
N ASP A 25 3.43 5.25 5.12
CA ASP A 25 2.31 4.64 4.40
C ASP A 25 2.77 3.42 3.61
N LEU A 26 3.96 3.48 3.01
CA LEU A 26 4.53 2.31 2.34
C LEU A 26 4.86 1.17 3.32
N TYR A 27 5.34 1.47 4.53
CA TYR A 27 5.58 0.46 5.57
C TYR A 27 4.27 -0.18 6.06
N ASP A 28 3.23 0.63 6.28
CA ASP A 28 1.90 0.14 6.64
C ASP A 28 1.32 -0.75 5.54
N LEU A 29 1.43 -0.32 4.27
CA LEU A 29 0.99 -1.10 3.12
C LEU A 29 1.74 -2.42 3.00
N TRP A 30 3.04 -2.46 3.27
CA TRP A 30 3.81 -3.70 3.32
C TRP A 30 3.29 -4.64 4.41
N GLY A 31 3.01 -4.13 5.61
CA GLY A 31 2.38 -4.92 6.67
C GLY A 31 1.01 -5.47 6.26
N LEU A 32 0.18 -4.65 5.62
CA LEU A 32 -1.14 -5.05 5.12
C LEU A 32 -1.04 -6.09 3.99
N ALA A 33 -0.05 -5.98 3.11
CA ALA A 33 0.23 -6.99 2.08
C ALA A 33 0.53 -8.36 2.71
N LEU A 34 1.39 -8.38 3.74
CA LEU A 34 1.72 -9.62 4.46
C LEU A 34 0.52 -10.22 5.21
N LEU A 35 -0.44 -9.39 5.62
CA LEU A 35 -1.69 -9.83 6.24
C LEU A 35 -2.76 -10.26 5.22
N GLY A 36 -2.48 -10.18 3.92
CA GLY A 36 -3.44 -10.50 2.85
C GLY A 36 -4.54 -9.45 2.68
N ALA A 37 -4.37 -8.24 3.24
CA ALA A 37 -5.38 -7.18 3.19
C ALA A 37 -5.36 -6.37 1.87
N ILE A 38 -4.40 -6.63 0.99
CA ILE A 38 -4.41 -6.15 -0.40
C ILE A 38 -5.00 -7.27 -1.25
N ASP A 39 -6.32 -7.27 -1.36
CA ASP A 39 -7.17 -8.25 -2.05
C ASP A 39 -8.18 -7.56 -2.98
N ASP A 40 -9.08 -8.35 -3.58
CA ASP A 40 -10.09 -7.84 -4.52
C ASP A 40 -11.05 -6.84 -3.86
N ALA A 41 -11.33 -6.99 -2.55
CA ALA A 41 -12.14 -6.05 -1.80
C ALA A 41 -11.41 -4.71 -1.59
N ALA A 42 -10.08 -4.74 -1.42
CA ALA A 42 -9.26 -3.54 -1.35
C ALA A 42 -9.20 -2.81 -2.70
N ALA A 43 -9.09 -3.56 -3.80
CA ALA A 43 -9.18 -3.02 -5.16
C ALA A 43 -10.52 -2.34 -5.41
N GLU A 44 -11.62 -2.98 -5.02
CA GLU A 44 -12.94 -2.40 -5.16
C GLU A 44 -13.11 -1.15 -4.29
N ALA A 45 -12.64 -1.19 -3.03
CA ALA A 45 -12.69 -0.04 -2.15
C ALA A 45 -11.87 1.15 -2.69
N PHE A 46 -10.69 0.89 -3.25
CA PHE A 46 -9.85 1.92 -3.88
C PHE A 46 -10.52 2.48 -5.14
N ARG A 47 -11.14 1.63 -5.97
CA ARG A 47 -11.87 2.08 -7.17
C ARG A 47 -13.03 3.00 -6.81
N ARG A 48 -13.82 2.65 -5.78
CA ARG A 48 -14.99 3.42 -5.35
C ARG A 48 -14.66 4.72 -4.62
N HIS A 49 -13.60 4.74 -3.82
CA HIS A 49 -13.33 5.82 -2.87
C HIS A 49 -11.99 6.53 -3.06
N GLY A 50 -11.11 5.99 -3.91
CA GLY A 50 -9.84 6.57 -4.29
C GLY A 50 -9.94 7.41 -5.57
N THR A 51 -8.90 7.36 -6.40
CA THR A 51 -8.76 8.21 -7.59
C THR A 51 -9.53 7.69 -8.82
N GLY A 52 -10.52 6.83 -8.64
CA GLY A 52 -11.40 6.31 -9.69
C GLY A 52 -10.80 5.24 -10.64
N ALA A 53 -9.48 5.03 -10.61
CA ALA A 53 -8.78 3.96 -11.33
C ALA A 53 -8.08 3.02 -10.33
N GLN A 54 -7.82 1.77 -10.71
CA GLN A 54 -7.00 0.85 -9.90
C GLN A 54 -5.59 1.43 -9.65
N PRO A 55 -4.90 1.08 -8.54
CA PRO A 55 -3.51 1.48 -8.32
C PRO A 55 -2.63 0.90 -9.42
N GLY A 56 -2.25 1.74 -10.40
CA GLY A 56 -1.38 1.32 -11.50
C GLY A 56 0.09 1.35 -11.11
N ASP A 57 0.94 0.71 -11.92
CA ASP A 57 2.41 0.65 -11.73
C ASP A 57 3.06 2.01 -11.43
N TRP A 58 2.49 3.10 -11.93
CA TRP A 58 2.96 4.47 -11.72
C TRP A 58 2.91 4.94 -10.26
N ILE A 59 2.01 4.39 -9.43
CA ILE A 59 1.91 4.78 -8.02
C ILE A 59 3.02 4.15 -7.17
N PHE A 60 3.58 3.03 -7.62
CA PHE A 60 4.67 2.31 -6.97
C PHE A 60 5.92 2.29 -7.87
N SER A 61 6.24 3.42 -8.50
CA SER A 61 7.41 3.55 -9.38
C SER A 61 8.70 3.88 -8.63
N GLU A 62 8.59 4.62 -7.53
CA GLU A 62 9.73 5.15 -6.78
C GLU A 62 9.58 4.87 -5.29
N ALA A 63 10.63 4.30 -4.71
CA ALA A 63 10.73 4.03 -3.28
C ALA A 63 11.43 5.20 -2.58
N PRO A 64 11.11 5.49 -1.30
CA PRO A 64 11.87 6.45 -0.51
C PRO A 64 13.36 6.04 -0.43
N SER A 65 14.25 7.00 -0.23
CA SER A 65 15.65 6.68 0.07
C SER A 65 15.78 5.92 1.39
N GLU A 66 16.86 5.16 1.56
CA GLU A 66 17.16 4.44 2.82
C GLU A 66 17.22 5.39 4.03
N ASP A 67 17.77 6.59 3.85
CA ASP A 67 17.85 7.60 4.91
C ASP A 67 16.47 8.15 5.29
N THR A 68 15.62 8.42 4.28
CA THR A 68 14.22 8.85 4.50
C THR A 68 13.43 7.76 5.20
N TRP A 69 13.62 6.51 4.76
CA TRP A 69 12.99 5.33 5.32
C TRP A 69 13.37 5.14 6.79
N THR A 70 14.67 5.14 7.09
CA THR A 70 15.20 4.98 8.44
C THR A 70 14.73 6.11 9.34
N THR A 71 14.85 7.36 8.89
CA THR A 71 14.42 8.54 9.67
C THR A 71 12.93 8.51 9.98
N ALA A 72 12.09 8.20 8.98
CA ALA A 72 10.65 8.20 9.15
C ALA A 72 10.13 7.08 10.07
N LEU A 73 10.83 5.94 10.09
CA LEU A 73 10.45 4.73 10.82
C LEU A 73 11.22 4.50 12.12
N ALA A 74 12.30 5.24 12.40
CA ALA A 74 13.13 5.08 13.60
C ALA A 74 12.31 5.07 14.91
N HIS A 75 11.23 5.85 14.97
CA HIS A 75 10.36 5.93 16.15
C HIS A 75 9.37 4.75 16.27
N GLN A 76 9.18 3.96 15.22
CA GLN A 76 8.26 2.82 15.20
C GLN A 76 8.91 1.50 15.68
N GLY A 77 10.20 1.54 16.03
CA GLY A 77 10.95 0.39 16.55
C GLY A 77 11.77 -0.32 15.48
N ARG A 78 11.71 -1.66 15.44
CA ARG A 78 12.55 -2.45 14.53
C ARG A 78 11.97 -2.46 13.11
N ILE A 79 12.66 -1.76 12.21
CA ILE A 79 12.40 -1.79 10.77
C ILE A 79 12.76 -3.18 10.24
N ARG A 80 11.81 -3.85 9.57
CA ARG A 80 11.96 -5.24 9.11
C ARG A 80 12.29 -5.41 7.63
N VAL A 81 12.09 -4.38 6.84
CA VAL A 81 12.25 -4.40 5.37
C VAL A 81 12.79 -3.06 4.91
N GLY A 82 13.57 -3.06 3.83
CA GLY A 82 14.00 -1.84 3.15
C GLY A 82 12.90 -1.23 2.27
N PRO A 83 13.02 0.04 1.90
CA PRO A 83 12.01 0.76 1.11
C PRO A 83 11.75 0.10 -0.25
N ARG A 84 12.80 -0.38 -0.93
CA ARG A 84 12.69 -1.01 -2.26
C ARG A 84 11.97 -2.36 -2.20
N ASP A 85 12.29 -3.19 -1.22
CA ASP A 85 11.64 -4.48 -1.05
C ASP A 85 10.18 -4.33 -0.59
N ALA A 86 9.90 -3.36 0.29
CA ALA A 86 8.54 -3.02 0.67
C ALA A 86 7.70 -2.62 -0.56
N LEU A 87 8.23 -1.71 -1.38
CA LEU A 87 7.58 -1.26 -2.60
C LEU A 87 7.32 -2.39 -3.59
N ARG A 88 8.30 -3.27 -3.79
CA ARG A 88 8.13 -4.45 -4.67
C ARG A 88 7.00 -5.35 -4.18
N VAL A 89 6.99 -5.72 -2.90
CA VAL A 89 5.94 -6.58 -2.33
C VAL A 89 4.56 -5.94 -2.45
N VAL A 90 4.43 -4.66 -2.11
CA VAL A 90 3.15 -3.94 -2.20
C VAL A 90 2.67 -3.88 -3.65
N LYS A 91 3.57 -3.60 -4.60
CA LYS A 91 3.28 -3.58 -6.03
C LYS A 91 2.78 -4.94 -6.53
N ASP A 92 3.46 -6.03 -6.14
CA ASP A 92 3.10 -7.39 -6.55
C ASP A 92 1.70 -7.78 -6.08
N HIS A 93 1.35 -7.44 -4.84
CA HIS A 93 0.02 -7.70 -4.28
C HIS A 93 -1.08 -6.88 -4.95
N TRP A 94 -0.85 -5.59 -5.20
CA TRP A 94 -1.81 -4.76 -5.92
C TRP A 94 -2.04 -5.24 -7.36
N ASN A 95 -0.98 -5.70 -8.02
CA ASN A 95 -1.06 -6.30 -9.35
C ASN A 95 -1.84 -7.62 -9.33
N ALA A 96 -1.75 -8.42 -8.26
CA ALA A 96 -2.54 -9.63 -8.10
C ALA A 96 -4.03 -9.33 -7.88
N ALA A 97 -4.36 -8.47 -6.91
CA ALA A 97 -5.73 -8.06 -6.61
C ALA A 97 -6.44 -7.45 -7.83
N SER A 98 -5.74 -6.61 -8.60
CA SER A 98 -6.30 -5.95 -9.78
C SER A 98 -6.57 -6.89 -10.96
N ARG A 99 -5.88 -8.05 -11.03
CA ARG A 99 -6.10 -9.07 -12.07
C ARG A 99 -7.31 -9.95 -11.77
N ASN A 100 -7.51 -10.32 -10.51
CA ASN A 100 -8.64 -11.15 -10.11
C ASN A 100 -9.97 -10.45 -10.32
N GLU A 101 -10.06 -9.15 -10.02
CA GLU A 101 -11.28 -8.36 -10.27
C GLU A 101 -11.70 -8.37 -11.75
N ARG A 102 -10.74 -8.39 -12.70
CA ARG A 102 -11.04 -8.39 -14.15
C ARG A 102 -11.58 -9.72 -14.68
N LEU A 103 -11.49 -10.79 -13.87
CA LEU A 103 -11.94 -12.14 -14.22
C LEU A 103 -13.32 -12.48 -13.60
N CYS A 104 -13.89 -11.58 -12.79
CA CYS A 104 -15.21 -11.71 -12.17
C CYS A 104 -16.21 -10.73 -12.79
#